data_AF-A0A7Z9JYV5-F1
#
_entry.id   AF-A0A7Z9JYV5-F1
#
_cell.length_a   1.000
_cell.length_b   1.000
_cell.length_c   1.000
_cell.angle_alpha   90.00
_cell.angle_beta   90.00
_cell.angle_gamma   90.00
#
_symmetry.space_group_name_H-M   'P 1'
#
loop_
_entity.id
_entity.type
_entity.pdbx_description
1 polymer ?
#
loop_
_entity_poly.entity_id
_entity_poly.type
_entity_poly.pdbx_seq_one_letter_code
_entity_poly.pdbx_strand_id
1 'polypeptide(L)'
;MDLSIFKCISCDNEYNIQEIRYRCDCGELLEVLHDLETAIPNPQSWKESLDVNMAEIAFSRYKPLLFPSLPDIALITLSEGDTPLYDVTHSFPQFNSLKLKHEGMNPTLSFKDRGMVSGVSWANHLGCENVICASTGDTSAAMAAYAGAAPNMKGIVLLPQGKISPEQLAQPIAFGA
;
A
#
# COMPACT_ATOMS: atom_id res chain seq x y z
N MET A 1 8.79 -17.59 -10.22
CA MET A 1 9.92 -16.64 -10.24
C MET A 1 9.31 -15.29 -9.88
N ASP A 2 9.88 -14.59 -8.92
CA ASP A 2 9.34 -13.29 -8.52
C ASP A 2 9.54 -12.30 -9.67
N LEU A 3 8.50 -11.50 -9.93
CA LEU A 3 8.47 -10.46 -10.96
C LEU A 3 8.87 -9.09 -10.39
N SER A 4 9.50 -9.07 -9.21
CA SER A 4 9.89 -7.87 -8.49
C SER A 4 11.28 -8.07 -7.88
N ILE A 5 12.08 -7.00 -7.88
CA ILE A 5 13.38 -6.95 -7.19
C ILE A 5 13.53 -5.62 -6.43
N PHE A 6 14.42 -5.58 -5.45
CA PHE A 6 14.92 -4.31 -4.93
C PHE A 6 16.12 -3.85 -5.75
N LYS A 7 16.17 -2.56 -6.07
CA LYS A 7 17.34 -1.94 -6.70
C LYS A 7 17.74 -0.68 -5.92
N CYS A 8 19.04 -0.49 -5.71
CA CYS A 8 19.54 0.73 -5.09
C CYS A 8 19.44 1.92 -6.03
N ILE A 9 18.90 3.04 -5.54
CA ILE A 9 18.71 4.27 -6.32
C ILE A 9 20.03 5.02 -6.63
N SER A 10 21.15 4.55 -6.10
CA SER A 10 22.45 5.23 -6.22
C SER A 10 23.55 4.36 -6.81
N CYS A 11 23.71 3.11 -6.34
CA CYS A 11 24.80 2.23 -6.78
C CYS A 11 24.35 1.06 -7.68
N ASP A 12 23.08 1.02 -8.07
CA ASP A 12 22.47 0.00 -8.92
C ASP A 12 22.49 -1.45 -8.40
N ASN A 13 23.00 -1.71 -7.18
CA ASN A 13 22.95 -3.05 -6.58
C ASN A 13 21.51 -3.57 -6.53
N GLU A 14 21.34 -4.81 -6.96
CA GLU A 14 20.07 -5.52 -6.98
C GLU A 14 20.00 -6.54 -5.85
N TYR A 15 18.79 -6.74 -5.33
CA TYR A 15 18.54 -7.69 -4.27
C TYR A 15 17.20 -8.39 -4.44
N ASN A 16 17.08 -9.57 -3.83
CA ASN A 16 15.86 -10.35 -3.89
C ASN A 16 14.75 -9.65 -3.07
N ILE A 17 13.54 -9.55 -3.65
CA ILE A 17 12.37 -8.92 -3.01
C ILE A 17 11.89 -9.68 -1.75
N GLN A 18 12.27 -10.94 -1.60
CA GLN A 18 11.98 -11.76 -0.41
C GLN A 18 12.89 -11.42 0.78
N GLU A 19 13.99 -10.69 0.57
CA GLU A 19 14.84 -10.26 1.67
C GLU A 19 14.16 -9.15 2.47
N ILE A 20 14.12 -9.30 3.81
CA ILE A 20 13.69 -8.21 4.69
C ILE A 20 14.84 -7.17 4.74
N ARG A 21 14.86 -6.27 3.75
CA ARG A 21 15.88 -5.24 3.57
C ARG A 21 15.25 -3.85 3.57
N TYR A 22 15.84 -2.93 4.34
CA TYR A 22 15.39 -1.53 4.44
C TYR A 22 16.29 -0.54 3.69
N ARG A 23 17.57 -0.89 3.48
CA ARG A 23 18.58 -0.05 2.83
C ARG A 23 19.54 -0.91 2.03
N CYS A 24 20.16 -0.32 1.02
CA CYS A 24 21.31 -0.90 0.34
C CYS A 24 22.52 -0.99 1.29
N ASP A 25 23.47 -1.88 0.98
CA ASP A 25 24.74 -2.00 1.71
C ASP A 25 25.59 -0.71 1.65
N CYS A 26 25.36 0.16 0.66
CA CYS A 26 26.00 1.48 0.57
C CYS A 26 25.31 2.56 1.44
N GLY A 27 24.21 2.22 2.14
CA GLY A 27 23.46 3.11 3.02
C GLY A 27 22.27 3.81 2.37
N GLU A 28 22.16 3.81 1.04
CA GLU A 28 21.09 4.49 0.29
C GLU A 28 19.77 3.70 0.25
N LEU A 29 18.71 4.38 -0.21
CA LEU A 29 17.37 3.81 -0.35
C LEU A 29 17.29 2.79 -1.50
N LEU A 30 16.26 1.95 -1.42
CA LEU A 30 15.91 0.98 -2.45
C LEU A 30 14.61 1.40 -3.11
N GLU A 31 14.52 1.19 -4.42
CA GLU A 31 13.27 1.16 -5.16
C GLU A 31 12.88 -0.28 -5.46
N VAL A 32 11.59 -0.49 -5.76
CA VAL A 32 11.08 -1.79 -6.22
C VAL A 32 10.93 -1.70 -7.73
N LEU A 33 11.58 -2.61 -8.45
CA LEU A 33 11.42 -2.74 -9.90
C LEU A 33 10.58 -3.97 -10.20
N HIS A 34 9.65 -3.83 -11.14
CA HIS A 34 8.78 -4.89 -11.61
C HIS A 34 9.12 -5.29 -13.04
N ASP A 35 9.13 -6.59 -13.33
CA ASP A 35 9.11 -7.11 -14.69
C ASP A 35 7.69 -6.97 -15.28
N LEU A 36 7.40 -5.76 -15.78
CA LEU A 36 6.12 -5.44 -16.40
C LEU A 36 5.95 -6.06 -17.78
N GLU A 37 7.02 -6.45 -18.47
CA GLU A 37 6.92 -7.15 -19.75
C GLU A 37 6.30 -8.53 -19.55
N THR A 38 6.72 -9.23 -18.49
CA THR A 38 6.13 -10.52 -18.11
C THR A 38 4.77 -10.34 -17.41
N ALA A 39 4.63 -9.36 -16.52
CA ALA A 39 3.39 -9.16 -15.77
C ALA A 39 2.23 -8.62 -16.63
N ILE A 40 2.55 -7.78 -17.63
CA ILE A 40 1.59 -7.10 -18.49
C ILE A 40 2.07 -7.20 -19.96
N PRO A 41 2.06 -8.41 -20.57
CA PRO A 41 2.60 -8.63 -21.91
C PRO A 41 1.81 -7.91 -23.01
N ASN A 42 0.56 -7.54 -22.74
CA ASN A 42 -0.26 -6.71 -23.62
C ASN A 42 -0.85 -5.53 -22.83
N PRO A 43 -0.15 -4.37 -22.77
CA PRO A 43 -0.60 -3.22 -22.00
C PRO A 43 -1.95 -2.65 -22.42
N GLN A 44 -2.28 -2.73 -23.72
CA GLN A 44 -3.55 -2.21 -24.24
C GLN A 44 -4.73 -3.08 -23.77
N SER A 45 -4.60 -4.40 -23.93
CA SER A 45 -5.62 -5.34 -23.44
C SER A 45 -5.76 -5.29 -21.92
N TRP A 46 -4.65 -5.15 -21.19
CA TRP A 46 -4.71 -4.98 -19.73
C TRP A 46 -5.45 -3.70 -19.34
N LYS A 47 -5.14 -2.57 -19.99
CA LYS A 47 -5.84 -1.31 -19.75
C LYS A 47 -7.35 -1.43 -19.99
N GLU A 48 -7.75 -2.09 -21.07
CA GLU A 48 -9.18 -2.34 -21.37
C GLU A 48 -9.84 -3.22 -20.29
N SER A 49 -9.11 -4.19 -19.73
CA SER A 49 -9.62 -5.05 -18.66
C SER A 49 -9.94 -4.29 -17.37
N LEU A 50 -9.28 -3.16 -17.10
CA LEU A 50 -9.53 -2.35 -15.89
C LEU A 50 -10.97 -1.83 -15.83
N ASP A 51 -11.54 -1.45 -16.99
CA ASP A 51 -12.91 -0.96 -17.11
C ASP A 51 -13.92 -2.11 -17.09
N VAL A 52 -13.59 -3.26 -17.68
CA VAL A 52 -14.45 -4.46 -17.70
C VAL A 52 -14.62 -5.01 -16.28
N ASN A 53 -13.55 -4.99 -15.50
CA ASN A 53 -13.50 -5.63 -14.19
C ASN A 53 -13.88 -4.67 -13.04
N MET A 54 -14.51 -3.52 -13.29
CA MET A 54 -14.83 -2.49 -12.27
C MET A 54 -15.53 -2.98 -10.98
N ALA A 55 -16.15 -4.17 -10.99
CA ALA A 55 -16.74 -4.79 -9.81
C ALA A 55 -15.72 -5.46 -8.87
N GLU A 56 -14.50 -5.73 -9.35
CA GLU A 56 -13.40 -6.27 -8.55
C GLU A 56 -12.76 -5.18 -7.68
N ILE A 57 -12.12 -5.63 -6.60
CA ILE A 57 -11.36 -4.77 -5.69
C ILE A 57 -10.28 -4.03 -6.49
N ALA A 58 -10.15 -2.72 -6.23
CA ALA A 58 -9.21 -1.86 -6.95
C ALA A 58 -7.79 -2.44 -6.96
N PHE A 59 -7.26 -2.86 -5.79
CA PHE A 59 -5.91 -3.42 -5.72
C PHE A 59 -5.73 -4.61 -6.67
N SER A 60 -6.68 -5.55 -6.71
CA SER A 60 -6.62 -6.73 -7.58
C SER A 60 -6.54 -6.35 -9.06
N ARG A 61 -7.31 -5.36 -9.51
CA ARG A 61 -7.30 -4.89 -10.90
C ARG A 61 -5.95 -4.30 -11.31
N TYR A 62 -5.34 -3.55 -10.39
CA TYR A 62 -4.05 -2.89 -10.62
C TYR A 62 -2.85 -3.74 -10.18
N LYS A 63 -3.06 -4.92 -9.57
CA LYS A 63 -2.02 -5.77 -9.01
C LYS A 63 -0.89 -6.12 -10.00
N PRO A 64 -1.14 -6.42 -11.28
CA PRO A 64 -0.05 -6.68 -12.24
C PRO A 64 0.92 -5.50 -12.39
N LEU A 65 0.45 -4.27 -12.16
CA LEU A 65 1.27 -3.06 -12.17
C LEU A 65 1.86 -2.74 -10.78
N LEU A 66 1.08 -2.94 -9.72
CA LEU A 66 1.44 -2.51 -8.36
C LEU A 66 2.33 -3.50 -7.61
N PHE A 67 2.06 -4.80 -7.74
CA PHE A 67 2.82 -5.85 -7.06
C PHE A 67 2.62 -7.22 -7.73
N PRO A 68 3.19 -7.45 -8.93
CA PRO A 68 3.00 -8.69 -9.67
C PRO A 68 3.55 -9.94 -8.96
N SER A 69 4.51 -9.79 -8.04
CA SER A 69 5.05 -10.90 -7.26
C SER A 69 4.19 -11.33 -6.06
N LEU A 70 3.23 -10.52 -5.62
CA LEU A 70 2.39 -10.87 -4.48
C LEU A 70 1.46 -12.03 -4.87
N PRO A 71 1.42 -13.17 -4.18
CA PRO A 71 0.45 -14.22 -4.48
C PRO A 71 -0.98 -13.80 -4.08
N ASP A 72 -2.00 -14.19 -4.85
CA ASP A 72 -3.41 -13.85 -4.53
C ASP A 72 -3.84 -14.34 -3.14
N ILE A 73 -3.39 -15.53 -2.75
CA ILE A 73 -3.70 -16.12 -1.45
C ILE A 73 -3.12 -15.34 -0.26
N ALA A 74 -2.11 -14.50 -0.51
CA ALA A 74 -1.48 -13.68 0.51
C ALA A 74 -2.09 -12.27 0.61
N LEU A 75 -3.02 -11.91 -0.28
CA LEU A 75 -3.63 -10.59 -0.31
C LEU A 75 -4.54 -10.38 0.90
N ILE A 76 -4.21 -9.38 1.71
CA ILE A 76 -5.02 -8.86 2.80
C ILE A 76 -5.51 -7.48 2.38
N THR A 77 -6.80 -7.37 2.08
CA THR A 77 -7.43 -6.13 1.59
C THR A 77 -8.63 -5.75 2.44
N LEU A 78 -8.84 -4.44 2.58
CA LEU A 78 -10.03 -3.86 3.19
C LEU A 78 -10.94 -3.21 2.13
N SER A 79 -10.76 -3.58 0.87
CA SER A 79 -11.41 -2.98 -0.30
C SER A 79 -11.02 -1.51 -0.51
N GLU A 80 -9.78 -1.16 -0.20
CA GLU A 80 -9.20 0.15 -0.47
C GLU A 80 -9.05 0.46 -1.97
N GLY A 81 -9.00 1.75 -2.29
CA GLY A 81 -9.02 2.24 -3.66
C GLY A 81 -10.40 2.68 -4.12
N ASP A 82 -10.55 2.90 -5.42
CA ASP A 82 -11.78 3.41 -6.05
C ASP A 82 -12.43 4.64 -5.39
N THR A 83 -11.61 5.43 -4.71
CA THR A 83 -12.05 6.65 -4.05
C THR A 83 -12.61 7.67 -5.06
N PRO A 84 -13.57 8.51 -4.68
CA PRO A 84 -14.16 9.47 -5.59
C PRO A 84 -13.16 10.47 -6.20
N LEU A 85 -13.46 10.89 -7.43
CA LEU A 85 -12.81 12.00 -8.10
C LEU A 85 -13.86 13.10 -8.33
N TYR A 86 -13.83 14.14 -7.51
CA TYR A 86 -14.80 15.23 -7.60
C TYR A 86 -14.37 16.28 -8.60
N ASP A 87 -15.29 16.73 -9.45
CA ASP A 87 -15.09 17.91 -10.28
C ASP A 87 -15.48 19.17 -9.50
N VAL A 88 -14.49 20.00 -9.20
CA VAL A 88 -14.67 21.26 -8.46
C VAL A 88 -14.42 22.47 -9.35
N THR A 89 -14.35 22.27 -10.67
CA THR A 89 -14.09 23.34 -11.65
C THR A 89 -15.08 24.50 -11.49
N HIS A 90 -16.33 24.20 -11.15
CA HIS A 90 -17.38 25.20 -10.89
C HIS A 90 -17.03 26.21 -9.77
N SER A 91 -16.22 25.81 -8.78
CA SER A 91 -15.80 26.67 -7.67
C SER A 91 -14.55 27.49 -8.00
N PHE A 92 -13.83 27.14 -9.06
CA PHE A 92 -12.57 27.78 -9.42
C PHE A 92 -12.48 27.99 -10.96
N PRO A 93 -13.33 28.87 -11.51
CA PRO A 93 -13.50 29.03 -12.96
C PRO A 93 -12.25 29.54 -13.68
N GLN A 94 -11.25 30.05 -12.96
CA GLN A 94 -9.94 30.40 -13.52
C GLN A 94 -9.12 29.19 -13.97
N PHE A 95 -9.45 27.99 -13.49
CA PHE A 95 -8.85 26.74 -13.95
C PHE A 95 -9.80 26.06 -14.96
N ASN A 96 -9.26 25.67 -16.11
CA ASN A 96 -10.05 24.99 -17.16
C ASN A 96 -10.59 23.62 -16.72
N SER A 97 -9.87 22.93 -15.82
CA SER A 97 -10.33 21.71 -15.18
C SER A 97 -9.62 21.56 -13.84
N LEU A 98 -10.39 21.40 -12.77
CA LEU A 98 -9.87 21.14 -11.44
C LEU A 98 -10.66 20.00 -10.79
N LYS A 99 -9.96 18.92 -10.44
CA LYS A 99 -10.53 17.73 -9.81
C LYS A 99 -9.83 17.41 -8.50
N LEU A 100 -10.57 16.85 -7.53
CA LEU A 100 -10.05 16.41 -6.24
C LEU A 100 -10.23 14.91 -6.09
N LYS A 101 -9.13 14.19 -5.84
CA LYS A 101 -9.13 12.75 -5.56
C LYS A 101 -9.27 12.54 -4.05
N HIS A 102 -10.40 12.00 -3.59
CA HIS A 102 -10.72 11.91 -2.16
C HIS A 102 -10.14 10.66 -1.49
N GLU A 103 -8.84 10.70 -1.21
CA GLU A 103 -8.13 9.58 -0.57
C GLU A 103 -8.56 9.30 0.88
N GLY A 104 -9.21 10.26 1.55
CA GLY A 104 -9.83 10.04 2.85
C GLY A 104 -11.09 9.16 2.85
N MET A 105 -11.53 8.64 1.70
CA MET A 105 -12.63 7.66 1.60
C MET A 105 -12.14 6.21 1.49
N ASN A 106 -10.85 5.97 1.72
CA ASN A 106 -10.35 4.63 1.97
C ASN A 106 -10.76 4.14 3.39
N PRO A 107 -10.67 2.83 3.68
CA PRO A 107 -11.17 2.21 4.91
C PRO A 107 -10.71 2.84 6.23
N THR A 108 -9.46 3.28 6.34
CA THR A 108 -8.92 3.95 7.55
C THR A 108 -8.89 5.47 7.41
N LEU A 109 -9.67 6.00 6.47
CA LEU A 109 -9.83 7.43 6.19
C LEU A 109 -8.54 8.12 5.71
N SER A 110 -7.62 7.38 5.08
CA SER A 110 -6.37 7.94 4.58
C SER A 110 -5.85 7.27 3.32
N PHE A 111 -4.96 7.94 2.59
CA PHE A 111 -4.27 7.34 1.45
C PHE A 111 -3.30 6.22 1.83
N LYS A 112 -2.96 6.07 3.12
CA LYS A 112 -1.96 5.09 3.59
C LYS A 112 -2.40 3.66 3.33
N ASP A 113 -3.71 3.43 3.23
CA ASP A 113 -4.31 2.15 2.87
C ASP A 113 -3.75 1.58 1.57
N ARG A 114 -3.49 2.44 0.57
CA ARG A 114 -2.92 2.02 -0.73
C ARG A 114 -1.55 1.37 -0.62
N GLY A 115 -0.73 1.83 0.33
CA GLY A 115 0.58 1.23 0.58
C GLY A 115 0.49 0.04 1.54
N MET A 116 -0.45 0.12 2.49
CA MET A 116 -0.56 -0.86 3.55
C MET A 116 -1.05 -2.22 3.05
N VAL A 117 -1.97 -2.24 2.07
CA VAL A 117 -2.37 -3.48 1.39
C VAL A 117 -1.14 -4.23 0.85
N SER A 118 -0.24 -3.56 0.12
CA SER A 118 0.97 -4.19 -0.41
C SER A 118 1.91 -4.64 0.70
N GLY A 119 2.22 -3.74 1.63
CA GLY A 119 3.24 -3.97 2.65
C GLY A 119 2.85 -5.08 3.63
N VAL A 120 1.62 -5.08 4.12
CA VAL A 120 1.13 -6.08 5.08
C VAL A 120 0.88 -7.42 4.41
N SER A 121 0.32 -7.43 3.20
CA SER A 121 0.15 -8.68 2.42
C SER A 121 1.51 -9.33 2.14
N TRP A 122 2.53 -8.55 1.78
CA TRP A 122 3.87 -9.06 1.54
C TRP A 122 4.55 -9.53 2.83
N ALA A 123 4.45 -8.78 3.93
CA ALA A 123 4.96 -9.22 5.22
C ALA A 123 4.32 -10.56 5.65
N ASN A 124 3.01 -10.71 5.46
CA ASN A 124 2.30 -11.96 5.73
C ASN A 124 2.78 -13.09 4.82
N HIS A 125 3.01 -12.80 3.53
CA HIS A 125 3.58 -13.75 2.58
C HIS A 125 4.97 -14.26 3.01
N LEU A 126 5.82 -13.37 3.53
CA LEU A 126 7.14 -13.70 4.06
C LEU A 126 7.10 -14.42 5.43
N GLY A 127 5.92 -14.64 6.00
CA GLY A 127 5.75 -15.30 7.30
C GLY A 127 6.04 -14.39 8.50
N CYS A 128 6.02 -13.07 8.33
CA CYS A 128 6.18 -12.14 9.44
C CYS A 128 4.96 -12.19 10.37
N GLU A 129 5.20 -12.47 11.64
CA GLU A 129 4.15 -12.46 12.69
C GLU A 129 3.87 -11.04 13.23
N ASN A 130 4.77 -10.08 12.96
CA ASN A 130 4.69 -8.74 13.52
C ASN A 130 5.02 -7.68 12.46
N VAL A 131 4.23 -6.60 12.45
CA VAL A 131 4.52 -5.37 11.72
C VAL A 131 4.55 -4.21 12.69
N ILE A 132 5.51 -3.30 12.49
CA ILE A 132 5.83 -2.27 13.47
C ILE A 132 5.87 -0.91 12.79
N CYS A 133 5.34 0.12 13.45
CA CYS A 133 5.56 1.50 13.01
C CYS A 133 5.86 2.41 14.21
N ALA A 134 6.65 3.44 13.95
CA ALA A 134 6.84 4.57 14.85
C ALA A 134 6.08 5.78 14.28
N SER A 135 4.75 5.78 14.42
CA SER A 135 3.87 6.83 13.89
C SER A 135 2.62 7.01 14.74
N THR A 136 2.14 8.25 14.84
CA THR A 136 1.01 8.66 15.68
C THR A 136 -0.22 9.03 14.87
N GLY A 137 -0.27 8.67 13.59
CA GLY A 137 -1.32 9.11 12.67
C GLY A 137 -1.68 8.04 11.66
N ASP A 138 -2.07 8.46 10.46
CA ASP A 138 -2.63 7.60 9.42
C ASP A 138 -1.85 6.31 9.15
N THR A 139 -0.51 6.35 9.22
CA THR A 139 0.31 5.14 9.01
C THR A 139 0.08 4.08 10.09
N SER A 140 -0.06 4.47 11.37
CA SER A 140 -0.32 3.51 12.43
C SER A 140 -1.75 2.99 12.40
N ALA A 141 -2.72 3.85 12.06
CA ALA A 141 -4.11 3.46 11.86
C ALA A 141 -4.25 2.42 10.73
N ALA A 142 -3.70 2.73 9.54
CA ALA A 142 -3.67 1.80 8.42
C ALA A 142 -2.93 0.51 8.79
N MET A 143 -1.72 0.58 9.32
CA MET A 143 -0.94 -0.62 9.65
C MET A 143 -1.67 -1.53 10.64
N ALA A 144 -2.27 -0.96 11.69
CA ALA A 144 -3.06 -1.71 12.65
C ALA A 144 -4.28 -2.37 12.01
N ALA A 145 -5.02 -1.65 11.14
CA ALA A 145 -6.20 -2.19 10.47
C ALA A 145 -5.88 -3.40 9.58
N TYR A 146 -4.83 -3.31 8.76
CA TYR A 146 -4.43 -4.40 7.87
C TYR A 146 -3.79 -5.56 8.65
N ALA A 147 -3.01 -5.27 9.69
CA ALA A 147 -2.48 -6.31 10.57
C ALA A 147 -3.59 -7.06 11.31
N GLY A 148 -4.60 -6.34 11.83
CA GLY A 148 -5.76 -6.94 12.50
C GLY A 148 -6.67 -7.74 11.57
N ALA A 149 -6.63 -7.47 10.25
CA ALA A 149 -7.31 -8.28 9.24
C ALA A 149 -6.53 -9.54 8.85
N ALA A 150 -5.24 -9.62 9.20
CA ALA A 150 -4.40 -10.78 8.92
C ALA A 150 -4.60 -11.87 10.00
N PRO A 151 -4.70 -13.16 9.64
CA PRO A 151 -4.96 -14.23 10.62
C PRO A 151 -3.91 -14.38 11.73
N ASN A 152 -2.63 -14.16 11.40
CA ASN A 152 -1.49 -14.48 12.28
C ASN A 152 -0.50 -13.31 12.41
N MET A 153 -0.96 -12.07 12.26
CA MET A 153 -0.10 -10.89 12.36
C MET A 153 -0.51 -9.99 13.50
N LYS A 154 0.48 -9.43 14.19
CA LYS A 154 0.28 -8.40 15.21
C LYS A 154 0.84 -7.06 14.74
N GLY A 155 0.02 -6.01 14.83
CA GLY A 155 0.46 -4.63 14.70
C GLY A 155 1.10 -4.13 15.99
N ILE A 156 2.21 -3.39 15.90
CA ILE A 156 2.88 -2.79 17.05
C ILE A 156 3.16 -1.32 16.77
N VAL A 157 2.62 -0.43 17.59
CA VAL A 157 2.80 1.02 17.45
C VAL A 157 3.72 1.55 18.55
N LEU A 158 4.89 2.06 18.16
CA LEU A 158 5.92 2.57 19.07
C LEU A 158 5.82 4.09 19.17
N LEU A 159 5.54 4.60 20.36
CA LEU A 159 5.26 6.02 20.57
C LEU A 159 6.00 6.61 21.78
N PRO A 160 6.42 7.88 21.72
CA PRO A 160 6.99 8.56 22.87
C PRO A 160 5.91 8.82 23.94
N GLN A 161 6.22 8.42 25.18
CA GLN A 161 5.31 8.58 26.31
C GLN A 161 4.88 10.05 26.50
N GLY A 162 3.59 10.28 26.72
CA GLY A 162 3.03 11.60 27.04
C GLY A 162 2.99 12.61 25.88
N LYS A 163 3.24 12.16 24.65
CA LYS A 163 3.21 13.03 23.44
C LYS A 163 2.01 12.76 22.53
N ILE A 164 1.13 11.84 22.91
CA ILE A 164 0.06 11.32 22.03
C ILE A 164 -1.28 11.52 22.68
N SER A 165 -2.26 12.01 21.92
CA SER A 165 -3.63 12.15 22.38
C SER A 165 -4.40 10.83 22.24
N PRO A 166 -5.46 10.59 23.05
CA PRO A 166 -6.32 9.42 22.89
C PRO A 166 -6.95 9.31 21.48
N GLU A 167 -7.28 10.44 20.86
CA GLU A 167 -7.91 10.49 19.53
C GLU A 167 -6.96 9.98 18.44
N GLN A 168 -5.67 10.28 18.56
CA GLN A 168 -4.63 9.76 17.66
C GLN A 168 -4.45 8.24 17.78
N LEU A 169 -4.84 7.66 18.91
CA LEU A 169 -4.72 6.22 19.19
C LEU A 169 -6.01 5.44 18.95
N ALA A 170 -7.13 6.13 18.73
CA ALA A 170 -8.44 5.50 18.67
C ALA A 170 -8.50 4.38 17.61
N GLN A 171 -7.98 4.63 16.40
CA GLN A 171 -7.95 3.63 15.34
C GLN A 171 -6.97 2.49 15.64
N PRO A 172 -5.67 2.72 15.93
CA PRO A 172 -4.75 1.63 16.26
C PRO A 172 -5.25 0.69 17.37
N ILE A 173 -5.78 1.25 18.46
CA ILE A 173 -6.30 0.47 19.59
C ILE A 173 -7.54 -0.33 19.17
N ALA A 174 -8.47 0.27 18.41
CA ALA A 174 -9.68 -0.41 17.95
C ALA A 174 -9.36 -1.61 17.02
N PHE A 175 -8.28 -1.54 16.26
CA PHE A 175 -7.80 -2.63 15.41
C PHE A 175 -6.88 -3.63 16.13
N GLY A 176 -6.62 -3.44 17.42
CA GLY A 176 -5.92 -4.42 18.27
C GLY A 176 -4.39 -4.35 18.25
N ALA A 177 -3.82 -3.19 17.86
CA ALA A 177 -2.38 -2.95 17.98
C ALA A 177 -1.90 -2.67 19.41
#